data_AF-A0A923E1H8-F1
#
_entry.id   AF-A0A923E1H8-F1
#
_cell.length_a   1.000
_cell.length_b   1.000
_cell.length_c   1.000
_cell.angle_alpha   90.00
_cell.angle_beta   90.00
_cell.angle_gamma   90.00
#
_symmetry.space_group_name_H-M   'P 1'
#
loop_
_entity.id
_entity.type
_entity.pdbx_description
1 polymer ?
#
loop_
_entity_poly.entity_id
_entity_poly.type
_entity_poly.pdbx_seq_one_letter_code
_entity_poly.pdbx_strand_id
1 'polypeptide(L)'
;MSAPAAPRLEDSVGGTRTTRRSTRVRRDPTTIALVAIVFVVLFLLVLLPLITILSRAFSSDGLSVLTSIFASSTNRTIILNTVILGVVVGLAGTLIGFFLAFIQARVALPGKKILHLIALIPIVSPPFAVATSSITLFGRNGIISTQVLGQQWNIYGLPGLTLVLTLSFFPVAYMNMLGMLRNLDPAMEEAAASLGASQWKVFRSVTLPMLIPGFAASFLLLFVEAIADLANPLVIGGDFTVLASRAYIAINGEYNTAAGSAYSLILLVPALLVFLIQRYWAGRSSAVTVTGKPAGRVRLVRAPVARILLGAGTALVALFIVTIYATVIVGAFVNILGVDNTPTLDNFRYVLSGIGNDAMIDTTILALIATPIAGILGMVVAWLVVVRLKASAGVMDFLGMLGLSVPGTVLGIGYLITYNQPIIFAGRQYMPALAGGSAVFGGALAIILVYVARSMPSGQRSGIASLQQIDKSIDEASTSLGASGLQTFARVTMPLIRPAFIAGLTYAFARSMTTLSPIIFITTPKTKIMTSQILSEVDAGRFGNAFAFCTILILIVMAVIGLTNILVRDNAPAAQNRAGL
;
A
#
# COMPACT_ATOMS: atom_id res chain seq x y z
N MET A 1 28.74 -46.31 59.77
CA MET A 1 29.40 -45.00 59.98
C MET A 1 29.74 -44.43 58.61
N SER A 2 28.89 -43.53 58.14
CA SER A 2 28.88 -42.96 56.78
C SER A 2 29.41 -41.53 56.82
N ALA A 3 30.22 -41.17 55.82
CA ALA A 3 30.91 -39.89 55.67
C ALA A 3 29.97 -38.67 55.74
N PRO A 4 30.43 -37.51 56.26
CA PRO A 4 29.61 -36.32 56.39
C PRO A 4 29.46 -35.58 55.05
N ALA A 5 28.24 -35.11 54.81
CA ALA A 5 27.81 -34.39 53.62
C ALA A 5 28.38 -32.96 53.54
N ALA A 6 28.63 -32.50 52.32
CA ALA A 6 29.07 -31.13 52.01
C ALA A 6 27.98 -30.08 52.35
N PRO A 7 28.35 -28.90 52.88
CA PRO A 7 27.39 -27.85 53.21
C PRO A 7 26.88 -27.13 51.96
N ARG A 8 25.56 -26.85 51.97
CA ARG A 8 24.85 -26.03 50.99
C ARG A 8 25.30 -24.57 51.10
N LEU A 9 25.67 -23.97 49.97
CA LEU A 9 25.86 -22.53 49.83
C LEU A 9 24.49 -21.86 49.63
N GLU A 10 23.80 -21.61 50.73
CA GLU A 10 22.75 -20.58 50.80
C GLU A 10 23.29 -19.44 51.68
N ASP A 11 23.04 -18.21 51.22
CA ASP A 11 23.18 -16.93 51.93
C ASP A 11 24.59 -16.34 52.13
N SER A 12 25.10 -15.63 51.10
CA SER A 12 25.76 -14.32 51.28
C SER A 12 26.15 -13.65 49.96
N VAL A 13 25.16 -13.18 49.19
CA VAL A 13 25.40 -12.05 48.28
C VAL A 13 24.43 -10.96 48.69
N GLY A 14 24.96 -9.99 49.44
CA GLY A 14 24.26 -8.75 49.79
C GLY A 14 23.77 -8.07 48.52
N GLY A 15 22.49 -8.27 48.23
CA GLY A 15 21.80 -7.57 47.17
C GLY A 15 21.70 -6.09 47.55
N THR A 16 22.65 -5.28 47.08
CA THR A 16 22.39 -3.86 46.87
C THR A 16 21.18 -3.78 45.94
N ARG A 17 20.00 -3.55 46.52
CA ARG A 17 18.82 -3.07 45.81
C ARG A 17 19.24 -1.79 45.11
N THR A 18 19.72 -1.92 43.87
CA THR A 18 19.79 -0.81 42.94
C THR A 18 18.35 -0.41 42.71
N THR A 19 17.87 0.54 43.50
CA THR A 19 16.69 1.32 43.17
C THR A 19 16.95 1.84 41.76
N ARG A 20 16.35 1.21 40.74
CA ARG A 20 16.22 1.79 39.41
C ARG A 20 15.49 3.10 39.63
N ARG A 21 16.25 4.19 39.86
CA ARG A 21 15.77 5.54 39.73
C ARG A 21 15.32 5.62 38.28
N SER A 22 14.03 5.43 38.07
CA SER A 22 13.34 5.85 36.88
C SER A 22 13.56 7.36 36.82
N THR A 23 14.64 7.77 36.16
CA THR A 23 14.82 9.15 35.74
C THR A 23 13.67 9.38 34.76
N ARG A 24 12.55 9.88 35.29
CA ARG A 24 11.53 10.51 34.48
C ARG A 24 12.23 11.68 33.81
N VAL A 25 12.83 11.45 32.65
CA VAL A 25 13.26 12.50 31.74
C VAL A 25 12.01 13.33 31.51
N ARG A 26 11.94 14.48 32.18
CA ARG A 26 10.84 15.43 32.08
C ARG A 26 10.72 15.73 30.58
N ARG A 27 9.55 15.45 29.98
CA ARG A 27 9.38 15.62 28.54
C ARG A 27 9.74 17.05 28.18
N ASP A 28 10.75 17.20 27.32
CA ASP A 28 11.17 18.47 26.76
C ASP A 28 9.94 19.21 26.18
N PRO A 29 9.68 20.49 26.54
CA PRO A 29 8.52 21.24 26.07
C PRO A 29 8.40 21.26 24.54
N THR A 30 9.52 21.20 23.82
CA THR A 30 9.53 21.11 22.36
C THR A 30 8.89 19.81 21.84
N THR A 31 9.09 18.70 22.56
CA THR A 31 8.49 17.41 22.20
C THR A 31 6.98 17.44 22.41
N ILE A 32 6.49 18.11 23.46
CA ILE A 32 5.05 18.23 23.73
C ILE A 32 4.39 19.08 22.64
N ALA A 33 4.98 20.23 22.31
CA ALA A 33 4.49 21.08 21.23
C ALA A 33 4.44 20.33 19.89
N LEU A 34 5.49 19.57 19.56
CA LEU A 34 5.54 18.77 18.34
C LEU A 34 4.46 17.68 18.31
N VAL A 35 4.23 16.97 19.41
CA VAL A 35 3.15 15.98 19.51
C VAL A 35 1.78 16.63 19.29
N ALA A 36 1.55 17.82 19.85
CA ALA A 36 0.31 18.56 19.66
C ALA A 36 0.12 18.99 18.20
N ILE A 37 1.17 19.52 17.56
CA ILE A 37 1.13 19.91 16.14
C ILE A 37 0.84 18.70 15.26
N VAL A 38 1.56 17.59 15.45
CA VAL A 38 1.34 16.36 14.69
C VAL A 38 -0.07 15.84 14.89
N PHE A 39 -0.59 15.86 16.12
CA PHE A 39 -1.95 15.44 16.40
C PHE A 39 -2.98 16.33 15.68
N VAL A 40 -2.81 17.66 15.71
CA VAL A 40 -3.70 18.60 14.98
C VAL A 40 -3.64 18.34 13.47
N VAL A 41 -2.45 18.13 12.92
CA VAL A 41 -2.28 17.80 11.50
C VAL A 41 -2.99 16.49 11.15
N LEU A 42 -2.77 15.41 11.93
CA LEU A 42 -3.46 14.12 11.75
C LEU A 42 -4.97 14.24 11.93
N PHE A 43 -5.41 15.10 12.85
CA PHE A 43 -6.81 15.36 13.09
C PHE A 43 -7.45 15.99 11.85
N LEU A 44 -6.87 17.07 11.31
CA LEU A 44 -7.38 17.71 10.10
C LEU A 44 -7.28 16.80 8.87
N LEU A 45 -6.18 16.08 8.72
CA LEU A 45 -5.92 15.24 7.55
C LEU A 45 -6.80 13.98 7.50
N VAL A 46 -7.12 13.38 8.64
CA VAL A 46 -7.74 12.05 8.67
C VAL A 46 -8.95 11.99 9.58
N LEU A 47 -8.82 12.38 10.85
CA LEU A 47 -9.92 12.19 11.82
C LEU A 47 -11.14 13.05 11.51
N LEU A 48 -10.95 14.32 11.13
CA LEU A 48 -12.05 15.23 10.84
C LEU A 48 -12.88 14.74 9.64
N PRO A 49 -12.30 14.38 8.47
CA PRO A 49 -13.01 13.70 7.39
C PRO A 49 -13.74 12.42 7.80
N LEU A 50 -13.17 11.63 8.71
CA LEU A 50 -13.82 10.43 9.22
C LEU A 50 -14.99 10.74 10.14
N ILE A 51 -14.87 11.75 11.00
CA ILE A 51 -15.96 12.16 11.91
C ILE A 51 -17.13 12.71 11.11
N THR A 52 -16.88 13.53 10.09
CA THR A 52 -17.95 14.11 9.26
C THR A 52 -18.66 13.06 8.43
N ILE A 53 -17.96 12.11 7.79
CA ILE A 53 -18.61 11.03 7.05
C ILE A 53 -19.42 10.13 7.98
N LEU A 54 -18.92 9.83 9.19
CA LEU A 54 -19.69 9.11 10.21
C LEU A 54 -20.96 9.88 10.59
N SER A 55 -20.84 11.18 10.87
CA SER A 55 -22.00 12.02 11.20
C SER A 55 -23.04 12.03 10.07
N ARG A 56 -22.61 12.05 8.81
CA ARG A 56 -23.50 12.03 7.65
C ARG A 56 -24.13 10.65 7.45
N ALA A 57 -23.41 9.57 7.70
CA ALA A 57 -23.92 8.20 7.65
C ALA A 57 -25.00 7.93 8.72
N PHE A 58 -24.90 8.57 9.88
CA PHE A 58 -25.90 8.47 10.96
C PHE A 58 -27.04 9.51 10.86
N SER A 59 -27.12 10.29 9.78
CA SER A 59 -28.30 11.12 9.50
C SER A 59 -29.54 10.25 9.20
N SER A 60 -30.74 10.82 9.25
CA SER A 60 -32.01 10.10 8.97
C SER A 60 -31.95 9.29 7.69
N ASP A 61 -31.46 9.91 6.61
CA ASP A 61 -31.37 9.31 5.29
C ASP A 61 -30.28 8.24 5.26
N GLY A 62 -29.16 8.45 5.95
CA GLY A 62 -28.09 7.46 6.06
C GLY A 62 -28.51 6.21 6.84
N LEU A 63 -29.24 6.40 7.95
CA LEU A 63 -29.83 5.31 8.73
C LEU A 63 -30.84 4.50 7.91
N SER A 64 -31.60 5.13 7.02
CA SER A 64 -32.49 4.40 6.10
C SER A 64 -31.71 3.43 5.20
N VAL A 65 -30.52 3.83 4.72
CA VAL A 65 -29.65 2.97 3.92
C VAL A 65 -29.02 1.88 4.79
N LEU A 66 -28.57 2.19 6.01
CA LEU A 66 -27.99 1.19 6.92
C LEU A 66 -29.00 0.10 7.32
N THR A 67 -30.25 0.49 7.60
CA THR A 67 -31.32 -0.47 7.92
C THR A 67 -31.77 -1.27 6.70
N SER A 68 -31.75 -0.67 5.51
CA SER A 68 -32.08 -1.34 4.26
C SER A 68 -31.14 -2.50 3.90
N ILE A 69 -29.98 -2.63 4.55
CA ILE A 69 -29.10 -3.81 4.43
C ILE A 69 -29.85 -5.09 4.81
N PHE A 70 -30.75 -5.04 5.79
CA PHE A 70 -31.50 -6.21 6.24
C PHE A 70 -32.79 -6.43 5.44
N ALA A 71 -33.28 -5.41 4.74
CA ALA A 71 -34.53 -5.46 3.99
C ALA A 71 -34.31 -5.71 2.48
N SER A 72 -33.32 -5.06 1.87
CA SER A 72 -33.07 -5.10 0.43
C SER A 72 -32.18 -6.30 0.05
N SER A 73 -32.62 -7.08 -0.94
CA SER A 73 -31.77 -8.11 -1.56
C SER A 73 -30.55 -7.49 -2.26
N THR A 74 -30.74 -6.36 -2.95
CA THR A 74 -29.68 -5.65 -3.67
C THR A 74 -28.54 -5.22 -2.75
N ASN A 75 -28.84 -4.59 -1.60
CA ASN A 75 -27.79 -4.16 -0.68
C ASN A 75 -27.04 -5.35 -0.04
N ARG A 76 -27.73 -6.47 0.20
CA ARG A 76 -27.08 -7.72 0.64
C ARG A 76 -26.13 -8.26 -0.43
N THR A 77 -26.57 -8.29 -1.69
CA THR A 77 -25.73 -8.73 -2.81
C THR A 77 -24.49 -7.85 -2.95
N ILE A 78 -24.59 -6.52 -2.82
CA ILE A 78 -23.43 -5.62 -2.90
C ILE A 78 -22.40 -5.91 -1.79
N ILE A 79 -22.88 -6.16 -0.56
CA ILE A 79 -21.99 -6.53 0.56
C ILE A 79 -21.33 -7.89 0.31
N LEU A 80 -22.11 -8.89 -0.12
CA LEU A 80 -21.59 -10.22 -0.44
C LEU A 80 -20.58 -10.17 -1.59
N ASN A 81 -20.88 -9.43 -2.66
CA ASN A 81 -19.98 -9.20 -3.78
C ASN A 81 -18.65 -8.61 -3.32
N THR A 82 -18.70 -7.63 -2.41
CA THR A 82 -17.50 -7.00 -1.84
C THR A 82 -16.66 -8.01 -1.05
N VAL A 83 -17.29 -8.81 -0.18
CA VAL A 83 -16.58 -9.83 0.62
C VAL A 83 -16.02 -10.94 -0.27
N ILE A 84 -16.81 -11.45 -1.22
CA ILE A 84 -16.38 -12.48 -2.17
C ILE A 84 -15.18 -11.98 -2.97
N LEU A 85 -15.25 -10.75 -3.50
CA LEU A 85 -14.15 -10.16 -4.23
C LEU A 85 -12.88 -10.07 -3.38
N GLY A 86 -13.01 -9.57 -2.14
CA GLY A 86 -11.90 -9.49 -1.20
C GLY A 86 -11.26 -10.84 -0.91
N VAL A 87 -12.07 -11.88 -0.66
CA VAL A 87 -11.57 -13.23 -0.36
C VAL A 87 -10.87 -13.84 -1.57
N VAL A 88 -11.49 -13.78 -2.75
CA VAL A 88 -10.94 -14.40 -3.96
C VAL A 88 -9.65 -13.71 -4.38
N VAL A 89 -9.61 -12.38 -4.40
CA VAL A 89 -8.40 -11.61 -4.72
C VAL A 89 -7.32 -11.80 -3.65
N GLY A 90 -7.70 -11.78 -2.37
CA GLY A 90 -6.80 -12.01 -1.25
C GLY A 90 -6.10 -13.37 -1.36
N LEU A 91 -6.85 -14.42 -1.66
CA LEU A 91 -6.30 -15.77 -1.84
C LEU A 91 -5.45 -15.85 -3.10
N ALA A 92 -5.98 -15.47 -4.25
CA ALA A 92 -5.29 -15.58 -5.54
C ALA A 92 -3.98 -14.79 -5.56
N GLY A 93 -4.01 -13.53 -5.11
CA GLY A 93 -2.81 -12.69 -5.06
C GLY A 93 -1.79 -13.16 -4.03
N THR A 94 -2.22 -13.73 -2.90
CA THR A 94 -1.29 -14.31 -1.92
C THR A 94 -0.64 -15.57 -2.46
N LEU A 95 -1.39 -16.44 -3.14
CA LEU A 95 -0.86 -17.66 -3.74
C LEU A 95 0.12 -17.37 -4.88
N ILE A 96 -0.22 -16.45 -5.78
CA ILE A 96 0.67 -16.03 -6.88
C ILE A 96 1.91 -15.32 -6.32
N GLY A 97 1.73 -14.42 -5.35
CA GLY A 97 2.84 -13.74 -4.67
C GLY A 97 3.78 -14.73 -3.98
N PHE A 98 3.24 -15.71 -3.26
CA PHE A 98 4.02 -16.78 -2.65
C PHE A 98 4.74 -17.64 -3.70
N PHE A 99 4.06 -18.04 -4.77
CA PHE A 99 4.64 -18.85 -5.83
C PHE A 99 5.89 -18.19 -6.42
N LEU A 100 5.79 -16.92 -6.82
CA LEU A 100 6.92 -16.16 -7.35
C LEU A 100 8.01 -15.92 -6.29
N ALA A 101 7.64 -15.65 -5.04
CA ALA A 101 8.58 -15.44 -3.94
C ALA A 101 9.37 -16.72 -3.62
N PHE A 102 8.69 -17.87 -3.59
CA PHE A 102 9.29 -19.18 -3.38
C PHE A 102 10.29 -19.50 -4.48
N ILE A 103 9.93 -19.27 -5.74
CA ILE A 103 10.85 -19.45 -6.87
C ILE A 103 12.08 -18.54 -6.75
N GLN A 104 11.86 -17.27 -6.41
CA GLN A 104 12.94 -16.31 -6.25
C GLN A 104 13.90 -16.71 -5.12
N ALA A 105 13.39 -17.21 -4.00
CA ALA A 105 14.18 -17.53 -2.82
C ALA A 105 14.77 -18.95 -2.81
N ARG A 106 14.04 -19.94 -3.30
CA ARG A 106 14.35 -21.38 -3.08
C ARG A 106 14.68 -22.16 -4.35
N VAL A 107 14.42 -21.66 -5.56
CA VAL A 107 14.66 -22.41 -6.82
C VAL A 107 15.88 -21.88 -7.57
N ALA A 108 16.74 -22.75 -8.09
CA ALA A 108 17.91 -22.36 -8.88
C ALA A 108 17.54 -22.06 -10.35
N LEU A 109 16.88 -20.92 -10.61
CA LEU A 109 16.51 -20.47 -11.96
C LEU A 109 17.41 -19.32 -12.47
N PRO A 110 17.73 -19.25 -13.77
CA PRO A 110 18.40 -18.10 -14.38
C PRO A 110 17.41 -16.92 -14.50
N GLY A 111 17.91 -15.70 -14.70
CA GLY A 111 17.06 -14.53 -14.98
C GLY A 111 16.28 -13.96 -13.78
N LYS A 112 16.57 -14.38 -12.54
CA LYS A 112 15.91 -13.92 -11.29
C LYS A 112 15.81 -12.40 -11.13
N LYS A 113 16.79 -11.65 -11.64
CA LYS A 113 16.76 -10.17 -11.60
C LYS A 113 15.65 -9.62 -12.49
N ILE A 114 15.53 -10.13 -13.72
CA ILE A 114 14.48 -9.73 -14.67
C ILE A 114 13.11 -10.14 -14.14
N LEU A 115 12.98 -11.37 -13.63
CA LEU A 115 11.72 -11.84 -13.03
C LEU A 115 11.28 -10.98 -11.84
N HIS A 116 12.23 -10.57 -11.00
CA HIS A 116 11.95 -9.65 -9.90
C HIS A 116 11.42 -8.31 -10.41
N LEU A 117 12.05 -7.73 -11.44
CA LEU A 117 11.58 -6.47 -12.02
C LEU A 117 10.18 -6.60 -12.63
N ILE A 118 9.94 -7.66 -13.42
CA ILE A 118 8.62 -7.93 -14.02
C ILE A 118 7.53 -8.06 -12.95
N ALA A 119 7.83 -8.80 -11.87
CA ALA A 119 6.89 -8.97 -10.76
C ALA A 119 6.56 -7.67 -10.02
N LEU A 120 7.39 -6.63 -10.12
CA LEU A 120 7.20 -5.35 -9.46
C LEU A 120 6.57 -4.27 -10.36
N ILE A 121 6.47 -4.48 -11.67
CA ILE A 121 5.84 -3.52 -12.61
C ILE A 121 4.45 -3.07 -12.13
N PRO A 122 3.56 -3.96 -11.63
CA PRO A 122 2.22 -3.53 -11.23
C PRO A 122 2.16 -2.60 -10.02
N ILE A 123 3.24 -2.44 -9.26
CA ILE A 123 3.28 -1.45 -8.16
C ILE A 123 3.32 -0.02 -8.70
N VAL A 124 3.88 0.16 -9.90
CA VAL A 124 4.17 1.47 -10.49
C VAL A 124 3.07 1.90 -11.46
N SER A 125 2.24 0.96 -11.90
CA SER A 125 1.21 1.23 -12.89
C SER A 125 -0.05 1.84 -12.26
N PRO A 126 -0.76 2.71 -13.01
CA PRO A 126 -2.07 3.16 -12.59
C PRO A 126 -3.06 1.97 -12.64
N PRO A 127 -4.06 1.93 -11.76
CA PRO A 127 -4.97 0.78 -11.63
C PRO A 127 -5.66 0.43 -12.96
N PHE A 128 -5.99 1.44 -13.76
CA PHE A 128 -6.65 1.28 -15.05
C PHE A 128 -5.85 0.52 -16.10
N ALA A 129 -4.51 0.60 -16.05
CA ALA A 129 -3.65 0.00 -17.07
C ALA A 129 -3.93 -1.50 -17.21
N VAL A 130 -4.13 -2.19 -16.09
CA VAL A 130 -4.42 -3.63 -16.07
C VAL A 130 -5.87 -3.90 -16.48
N ALA A 131 -6.84 -3.09 -16.05
CA ALA A 131 -8.24 -3.26 -16.43
C ALA A 131 -8.47 -3.09 -17.94
N THR A 132 -7.99 -1.99 -18.52
CA THR A 132 -8.22 -1.65 -19.93
C THR A 132 -7.49 -2.60 -20.85
N SER A 133 -6.24 -2.97 -20.54
CA SER A 133 -5.51 -4.00 -21.30
C SER A 133 -6.19 -5.35 -21.23
N SER A 134 -6.72 -5.74 -20.07
CA SER A 134 -7.47 -6.98 -19.93
C SER A 134 -8.76 -6.95 -20.76
N ILE A 135 -9.47 -5.82 -20.82
CA ILE A 135 -10.65 -5.65 -21.70
C ILE A 135 -10.24 -5.76 -23.18
N THR A 136 -9.14 -5.12 -23.60
CA THR A 136 -8.65 -5.22 -24.99
C THR A 136 -8.22 -6.63 -25.37
N LEU A 137 -7.65 -7.40 -24.44
CA LEU A 137 -7.16 -8.76 -24.70
C LEU A 137 -8.27 -9.81 -24.61
N PHE A 138 -9.14 -9.74 -23.60
CA PHE A 138 -10.08 -10.82 -23.25
C PHE A 138 -11.54 -10.36 -23.17
N GLY A 139 -11.85 -9.12 -23.54
CA GLY A 139 -13.23 -8.63 -23.63
C GLY A 139 -14.02 -9.33 -24.74
N ARG A 140 -15.26 -8.86 -24.96
CA ARG A 140 -16.20 -9.47 -25.92
C ARG A 140 -15.66 -9.48 -27.36
N ASN A 141 -14.89 -8.47 -27.74
CA ASN A 141 -14.15 -8.40 -29.01
C ASN A 141 -12.63 -8.42 -28.77
N GLY A 142 -12.18 -9.17 -27.75
CA GLY A 142 -10.80 -9.19 -27.34
C GLY A 142 -9.87 -9.85 -28.36
N ILE A 143 -8.63 -9.40 -28.40
CA ILE A 143 -7.60 -9.94 -29.32
C ILE A 143 -7.38 -11.42 -29.05
N ILE A 144 -7.19 -11.81 -27.80
CA ILE A 144 -6.92 -13.21 -27.44
C ILE A 144 -8.22 -14.03 -27.39
N SER A 145 -9.26 -13.53 -26.71
CA SER A 145 -10.53 -14.26 -26.55
C SER A 145 -11.20 -14.53 -27.90
N THR A 146 -11.48 -13.48 -28.66
CA THR A 146 -12.35 -13.58 -29.85
C THR A 146 -11.55 -13.78 -31.13
N GLN A 147 -10.46 -13.03 -31.33
CA GLN A 147 -9.74 -13.05 -32.62
C GLN A 147 -8.79 -14.25 -32.74
N VAL A 148 -8.12 -14.64 -31.65
CA VAL A 148 -7.20 -15.78 -31.63
C VAL A 148 -7.90 -17.08 -31.28
N LEU A 149 -8.72 -17.10 -30.21
CA LEU A 149 -9.34 -18.33 -29.71
C LEU A 149 -10.77 -18.58 -30.23
N GLY A 150 -11.42 -17.59 -30.84
CA GLY A 150 -12.81 -17.71 -31.30
C GLY A 150 -13.84 -17.86 -30.18
N GLN A 151 -13.49 -17.52 -28.93
CA GLN A 151 -14.33 -17.72 -27.76
C GLN A 151 -15.00 -16.42 -27.30
N GLN A 152 -16.30 -16.49 -27.05
CA GLN A 152 -17.09 -15.39 -26.49
C GLN A 152 -17.03 -15.42 -24.96
N TRP A 153 -15.89 -15.04 -24.40
CA TRP A 153 -15.70 -14.92 -22.95
C TRP A 153 -16.20 -13.56 -22.43
N ASN A 154 -16.85 -13.56 -21.26
CA ASN A 154 -17.21 -12.32 -20.57
C ASN A 154 -16.19 -12.02 -19.47
N ILE A 155 -15.31 -11.05 -19.71
CA ILE A 155 -14.34 -10.60 -18.70
C ILE A 155 -14.99 -9.72 -17.62
N TYR A 156 -16.13 -9.10 -17.91
CA TYR A 156 -16.78 -8.20 -16.96
C TYR A 156 -17.34 -8.96 -15.76
N GLY A 157 -17.27 -8.35 -14.58
CA GLY A 157 -17.72 -8.93 -13.31
C GLY A 157 -16.59 -9.55 -12.50
N LEU A 158 -16.95 -10.49 -11.62
CA LEU A 158 -16.03 -11.10 -10.66
C LEU A 158 -14.78 -11.73 -11.31
N PRO A 159 -14.84 -12.44 -12.46
CA PRO A 159 -13.65 -13.03 -13.07
C PRO A 159 -12.60 -11.99 -13.50
N GLY A 160 -13.02 -10.93 -14.20
CA GLY A 160 -12.12 -9.86 -14.61
C GLY A 160 -11.62 -9.04 -13.43
N LEU A 161 -12.48 -8.72 -12.47
CA LEU A 161 -12.06 -8.04 -11.24
C LEU A 161 -11.03 -8.85 -10.47
N THR A 162 -11.24 -10.17 -10.37
CA THR A 162 -10.28 -11.08 -9.74
C THR A 162 -8.93 -11.03 -10.44
N LEU A 163 -8.92 -11.16 -11.77
CA LEU A 163 -7.71 -11.13 -12.58
C LEU A 163 -6.96 -9.80 -12.42
N VAL A 164 -7.66 -8.68 -12.60
CA VAL A 164 -7.09 -7.33 -12.60
C VAL A 164 -6.56 -6.95 -11.23
N LEU A 165 -7.34 -7.17 -10.16
CA LEU A 165 -6.92 -6.84 -8.80
C LEU A 165 -5.83 -7.78 -8.29
N THR A 166 -5.88 -9.06 -8.65
CA THR A 166 -4.81 -10.02 -8.33
C THR A 166 -3.49 -9.57 -8.95
N LEU A 167 -3.49 -9.24 -10.26
CA LEU A 167 -2.31 -8.71 -10.94
C LEU A 167 -1.79 -7.42 -10.32
N SER A 168 -2.69 -6.54 -9.90
CA SER A 168 -2.34 -5.24 -9.33
C SER A 168 -1.72 -5.37 -7.93
N PHE A 169 -2.22 -6.30 -7.11
CA PHE A 169 -1.87 -6.37 -5.68
C PHE A 169 -0.97 -7.54 -5.27
N PHE A 170 -0.81 -8.60 -6.10
CA PHE A 170 0.14 -9.68 -5.80
C PHE A 170 1.58 -9.21 -5.54
N PRO A 171 2.12 -8.12 -6.14
CA PRO A 171 3.50 -7.72 -5.88
C PRO A 171 3.75 -7.38 -4.40
N VAL A 172 2.73 -6.92 -3.68
CA VAL A 172 2.81 -6.66 -2.24
C VAL A 172 2.96 -7.97 -1.47
N ALA A 173 2.14 -8.98 -1.80
CA ALA A 173 2.27 -10.31 -1.22
C ALA A 173 3.62 -10.96 -1.58
N TYR A 174 4.08 -10.80 -2.82
CA TYR A 174 5.39 -11.25 -3.29
C TYR A 174 6.53 -10.67 -2.45
N MET A 175 6.55 -9.36 -2.22
CA MET A 175 7.59 -8.71 -1.42
C MET A 175 7.56 -9.16 0.04
N ASN A 176 6.37 -9.30 0.64
CA ASN A 176 6.21 -9.78 2.01
C ASN A 176 6.72 -11.23 2.15
N MET A 177 6.29 -12.12 1.26
CA MET A 177 6.71 -13.53 1.25
C MET A 177 8.20 -13.68 0.96
N LEU A 178 8.75 -12.89 0.04
CA LEU A 178 10.17 -12.93 -0.32
C LEU A 178 11.05 -12.48 0.85
N GLY A 179 10.65 -11.42 1.56
CA GLY A 179 11.32 -10.97 2.77
C GLY A 179 11.33 -12.04 3.85
N MET A 180 10.16 -12.65 4.11
CA MET A 180 10.04 -13.73 5.09
C MET A 180 10.90 -14.95 4.73
N LEU A 181 10.81 -15.44 3.48
CA LEU A 181 11.58 -16.59 2.99
C LEU A 181 13.10 -16.38 3.08
N ARG A 182 13.57 -15.15 2.85
CA ARG A 182 15.00 -14.79 2.96
C ARG A 182 15.48 -14.70 4.41
N ASN A 183 14.59 -14.36 5.33
CA ASN A 183 14.90 -14.21 6.75
C ASN A 183 14.76 -15.52 7.56
N LEU A 184 14.13 -16.56 6.99
CA LEU A 184 14.07 -17.89 7.62
C LEU A 184 15.48 -18.49 7.75
N ASP A 185 15.86 -18.86 8.97
CA ASP A 185 17.13 -19.53 9.25
C ASP A 185 17.20 -20.90 8.56
N PRO A 186 18.16 -21.11 7.63
CA PRO A 186 18.35 -22.41 6.98
C PRO A 186 18.62 -23.55 7.97
N ALA A 187 19.14 -23.27 9.17
CA ALA A 187 19.46 -24.28 10.17
C ALA A 187 18.27 -25.18 10.53
N MET A 188 17.04 -24.64 10.55
CA MET A 188 15.83 -25.42 10.83
C MET A 188 15.52 -26.44 9.72
N GLU A 189 15.72 -26.04 8.46
CA GLU A 189 15.54 -26.92 7.31
C GLU A 189 16.66 -27.98 7.24
N GLU A 190 17.90 -27.61 7.57
CA GLU A 190 19.05 -28.51 7.65
C GLU A 190 18.92 -29.53 8.80
N ALA A 191 18.43 -29.12 9.96
CA ALA A 191 18.17 -30.00 11.09
C ALA A 191 17.09 -31.04 10.75
N ALA A 192 15.98 -30.61 10.13
CA ALA A 192 14.94 -31.52 9.69
C ALA A 192 15.45 -32.49 8.61
N ALA A 193 16.26 -32.02 7.66
CA ALA A 193 16.87 -32.88 6.65
C ALA A 193 17.85 -33.90 7.25
N SER A 194 18.63 -33.51 8.28
CA SER A 194 19.54 -34.40 9.02
C SER A 194 18.80 -35.51 9.78
N LEU A 195 17.56 -35.25 10.21
CA LEU A 195 16.66 -36.26 10.79
C LEU A 195 15.99 -37.17 9.73
N GLY A 196 16.45 -37.12 8.46
CA GLY A 196 15.94 -37.95 7.37
C GLY A 196 14.67 -37.42 6.71
N ALA A 197 14.26 -36.18 6.96
CA ALA A 197 13.09 -35.61 6.28
C ALA A 197 13.38 -35.34 4.80
N SER A 198 12.49 -35.80 3.92
CA SER A 198 12.52 -35.44 2.50
C SER A 198 12.22 -33.96 2.27
N GLN A 199 12.58 -33.40 1.12
CA GLN A 199 12.35 -31.98 0.78
C GLN A 199 10.88 -31.56 0.94
N TRP A 200 9.95 -32.42 0.54
CA TRP A 200 8.52 -32.17 0.71
C TRP A 200 8.10 -32.19 2.18
N LYS A 201 8.66 -33.11 2.97
CA LYS A 201 8.39 -33.19 4.42
C LYS A 201 8.93 -31.93 5.11
N VAL A 202 10.18 -31.52 4.84
CA VAL A 202 10.75 -30.27 5.34
C VAL A 202 9.88 -29.07 4.98
N PHE A 203 9.47 -28.95 3.71
CA PHE A 203 8.59 -27.87 3.28
C PHE A 203 7.26 -27.86 4.04
N ARG A 204 6.56 -28.99 4.12
CA ARG A 204 5.22 -29.06 4.72
C ARG A 204 5.24 -28.94 6.25
N SER A 205 6.25 -29.46 6.94
CA SER A 205 6.28 -29.53 8.40
C SER A 205 7.13 -28.44 9.07
N VAL A 206 8.03 -27.79 8.34
CA VAL A 206 8.92 -26.75 8.87
C VAL A 206 8.67 -25.43 8.15
N THR A 207 8.95 -25.36 6.85
CA THR A 207 8.91 -24.10 6.10
C THR A 207 7.49 -23.52 6.04
N LEU A 208 6.49 -24.30 5.63
CA LEU A 208 5.12 -23.81 5.43
C LEU A 208 4.47 -23.34 6.74
N PRO A 209 4.54 -24.06 7.88
CA PRO A 209 4.03 -23.58 9.17
C PRO A 209 4.67 -22.26 9.61
N MET A 210 5.97 -22.10 9.39
CA MET A 210 6.67 -20.84 9.69
C MET A 210 6.23 -19.68 8.79
N LEU A 211 5.72 -19.98 7.60
CA LEU A 211 5.19 -18.98 6.66
C LEU A 211 3.72 -18.64 6.89
N ILE A 212 2.94 -19.44 7.63
CA ILE A 212 1.50 -19.20 7.87
C ILE A 212 1.19 -17.77 8.36
N PRO A 213 1.95 -17.19 9.33
CA PRO A 213 1.72 -15.81 9.75
C PRO A 213 1.91 -14.82 8.59
N GLY A 214 2.87 -15.09 7.71
CA GLY A 214 3.09 -14.33 6.50
C GLY A 214 1.92 -14.44 5.52
N PHE A 215 1.45 -15.65 5.24
CA PHE A 215 0.28 -15.88 4.39
C PHE A 215 -0.94 -15.12 4.91
N ALA A 216 -1.22 -15.21 6.21
CA ALA A 216 -2.32 -14.48 6.82
C ALA A 216 -2.15 -12.95 6.69
N ALA A 217 -0.96 -12.43 6.95
CA ALA A 217 -0.67 -11.00 6.81
C ALA A 217 -0.87 -10.50 5.36
N SER A 218 -0.32 -11.21 4.38
CA SER A 218 -0.50 -10.90 2.95
C SER A 218 -1.95 -11.01 2.50
N PHE A 219 -2.64 -12.09 2.88
CA PHE A 219 -4.05 -12.30 2.56
C PHE A 219 -4.91 -11.15 3.08
N LEU A 220 -4.77 -10.82 4.35
CA LEU A 220 -5.53 -9.74 4.98
C LEU A 220 -5.22 -8.38 4.32
N LEU A 221 -3.99 -8.16 3.86
CA LEU A 221 -3.59 -6.90 3.21
C LEU A 221 -4.26 -6.80 1.84
N LEU A 222 -4.14 -7.84 1.03
CA LEU A 222 -4.75 -7.89 -0.30
C LEU A 222 -6.28 -7.86 -0.22
N PHE A 223 -6.88 -8.49 0.81
CA PHE A 223 -8.31 -8.41 1.07
C PHE A 223 -8.76 -6.96 1.25
N VAL A 224 -8.07 -6.19 2.10
CA VAL A 224 -8.41 -4.78 2.35
C VAL A 224 -8.24 -3.93 1.09
N GLU A 225 -7.13 -4.10 0.36
CA GLU A 225 -6.88 -3.38 -0.89
C GLU A 225 -7.96 -3.70 -1.95
N ALA A 226 -8.39 -4.96 -2.03
CA ALA A 226 -9.41 -5.40 -2.99
C ALA A 226 -10.81 -4.84 -2.68
N ILE A 227 -11.25 -4.85 -1.41
CA ILE A 227 -12.57 -4.30 -1.05
C ILE A 227 -12.62 -2.77 -1.13
N ALA A 228 -11.46 -2.12 -0.96
CA ALA A 228 -11.32 -0.68 -1.01
C ALA A 228 -11.12 -0.12 -2.42
N ASP A 229 -10.89 -0.98 -3.42
CA ASP A 229 -10.66 -0.54 -4.78
C ASP A 229 -11.95 0.01 -5.40
N LEU A 230 -11.83 1.20 -6.00
CA LEU A 230 -12.92 1.85 -6.74
C LEU A 230 -12.68 1.79 -8.24
N ALA A 231 -11.42 1.94 -8.67
CA ALA A 231 -11.06 2.17 -10.05
C ALA A 231 -11.49 1.00 -10.95
N ASN A 232 -11.14 -0.23 -10.57
CA ASN A 232 -11.39 -1.40 -11.41
C ASN A 232 -12.87 -1.79 -11.41
N PRO A 233 -13.61 -1.78 -10.29
CA PRO A 233 -15.06 -1.98 -10.30
C PRO A 233 -15.84 -1.05 -11.22
N LEU A 234 -15.43 0.21 -11.38
CA LEU A 234 -16.09 1.13 -12.32
C LEU A 234 -15.85 0.74 -13.78
N VAL A 235 -14.68 0.20 -14.11
CA VAL A 235 -14.28 -0.09 -15.49
C VAL A 235 -14.67 -1.49 -15.96
N ILE A 236 -14.43 -2.51 -15.12
CA ILE A 236 -14.62 -3.93 -15.49
C ILE A 236 -15.67 -4.64 -14.64
N GLY A 237 -16.33 -3.94 -13.71
CA GLY A 237 -17.31 -4.55 -12.81
C GLY A 237 -18.58 -5.03 -13.53
N GLY A 238 -19.01 -4.38 -14.61
CA GLY A 238 -20.30 -4.67 -15.24
C GLY A 238 -21.43 -4.63 -14.21
N ASP A 239 -22.27 -5.67 -14.15
CA ASP A 239 -23.35 -5.79 -13.17
C ASP A 239 -22.87 -6.19 -11.75
N PHE A 240 -21.60 -6.54 -11.59
CA PHE A 240 -21.01 -6.91 -10.30
C PHE A 240 -20.65 -5.66 -9.49
N THR A 241 -21.66 -5.10 -8.82
CA THR A 241 -21.48 -3.92 -7.97
C THR A 241 -20.91 -4.29 -6.61
N VAL A 242 -19.93 -3.52 -6.13
CA VAL A 242 -19.32 -3.61 -4.80
C VAL A 242 -19.54 -2.32 -4.01
N LEU A 243 -19.29 -2.32 -2.70
CA LEU A 243 -19.57 -1.17 -1.82
C LEU A 243 -18.84 0.10 -2.27
N ALA A 244 -17.59 -0.02 -2.72
CA ALA A 244 -16.80 1.11 -3.20
C ALA A 244 -17.45 1.78 -4.43
N SER A 245 -17.81 1.00 -5.47
CA SER A 245 -18.48 1.54 -6.66
C SER A 245 -19.90 2.01 -6.36
N ARG A 246 -20.64 1.32 -5.49
CA ARG A 246 -21.98 1.76 -5.07
C ARG A 246 -21.93 3.10 -4.35
N ALA A 247 -20.96 3.32 -3.46
CA ALA A 247 -20.76 4.59 -2.78
C ALA A 247 -20.44 5.70 -3.80
N TYR A 248 -19.63 5.42 -4.81
CA TYR A 248 -19.38 6.36 -5.90
C TYR A 248 -20.65 6.71 -6.69
N ILE A 249 -21.46 5.72 -7.08
CA ILE A 249 -22.71 5.93 -7.82
C ILE A 249 -23.71 6.74 -6.97
N ALA A 250 -23.80 6.48 -5.66
CA ALA A 250 -24.68 7.23 -4.77
C ALA A 250 -24.32 8.73 -4.72
N ILE A 251 -23.03 9.06 -4.77
CA ILE A 251 -22.57 10.45 -4.74
C ILE A 251 -22.66 11.11 -6.12
N ASN A 252 -22.06 10.51 -7.14
CA ASN A 252 -21.89 11.15 -8.45
C ASN A 252 -23.10 10.96 -9.36
N GLY A 253 -23.81 9.83 -9.24
CA GLY A 253 -25.01 9.54 -10.04
C GLY A 253 -26.29 10.04 -9.37
N GLU A 254 -26.44 9.79 -8.07
CA GLU A 254 -27.68 10.06 -7.32
C GLU A 254 -27.63 11.37 -6.50
N TYR A 255 -26.47 12.04 -6.41
CA TYR A 255 -26.24 13.23 -5.57
C TYR A 255 -26.61 13.03 -4.09
N ASN A 256 -26.61 11.78 -3.62
CA ASN A 256 -27.04 11.40 -2.28
C ASN A 256 -25.83 11.17 -1.36
N THR A 257 -25.40 12.25 -0.69
CA THR A 257 -24.29 12.22 0.26
C THR A 257 -24.53 11.35 1.48
N ALA A 258 -25.78 11.19 1.91
CA ALA A 258 -26.13 10.33 3.04
C ALA A 258 -25.96 8.85 2.68
N ALA A 259 -26.47 8.42 1.53
CA ALA A 259 -26.33 7.06 1.03
C ALA A 259 -24.87 6.69 0.77
N GLY A 260 -24.11 7.57 0.09
CA GLY A 260 -22.68 7.35 -0.13
C GLY A 260 -21.87 7.25 1.17
N SER A 261 -22.23 8.03 2.19
CA SER A 261 -21.63 7.95 3.53
C SER A 261 -21.99 6.64 4.24
N ALA A 262 -23.23 6.18 4.12
CA ALA A 262 -23.68 4.91 4.69
C ALA A 262 -22.94 3.71 4.05
N TYR A 263 -22.86 3.64 2.71
CA TYR A 263 -22.10 2.61 2.01
C TYR A 263 -20.61 2.63 2.37
N SER A 264 -20.04 3.82 2.53
CA SER A 264 -18.67 4.01 2.99
C SER A 264 -18.46 3.51 4.42
N LEU A 265 -19.42 3.74 5.33
CA LEU A 265 -19.37 3.22 6.69
C LEU A 265 -19.41 1.69 6.72
N ILE A 266 -20.29 1.08 5.93
CA ILE A 266 -20.38 -0.39 5.81
C ILE A 266 -19.04 -0.96 5.32
N LEU A 267 -18.36 -0.29 4.38
CA LEU A 267 -17.05 -0.69 3.88
C LEU A 267 -15.92 -0.45 4.90
N LEU A 268 -16.00 0.62 5.68
CA LEU A 268 -14.99 1.01 6.66
C LEU A 268 -14.86 -0.02 7.79
N VAL A 269 -15.98 -0.60 8.25
CA VAL A 269 -16.00 -1.58 9.35
C VAL A 269 -15.11 -2.80 9.07
N PRO A 270 -15.30 -3.59 7.99
CA PRO A 270 -14.45 -4.73 7.70
C PRO A 270 -13.00 -4.33 7.42
N ALA A 271 -12.75 -3.19 6.77
CA ALA A 271 -11.38 -2.71 6.53
C ALA A 271 -10.63 -2.40 7.84
N LEU A 272 -11.26 -1.70 8.78
CA LEU A 272 -10.68 -1.40 10.09
C LEU A 272 -10.53 -2.66 10.95
N LEU A 273 -11.51 -3.56 10.94
CA LEU A 273 -11.42 -4.83 11.68
C LEU A 273 -10.22 -5.65 11.21
N VAL A 274 -10.04 -5.81 9.90
CA VAL A 274 -8.89 -6.51 9.34
C VAL A 274 -7.59 -5.83 9.70
N PHE A 275 -7.52 -4.50 9.59
CA PHE A 275 -6.33 -3.74 10.00
C PHE A 275 -5.99 -3.93 11.48
N LEU A 276 -6.99 -3.92 12.38
CA LEU A 276 -6.79 -4.15 13.80
C LEU A 276 -6.31 -5.58 14.08
N ILE A 277 -6.87 -6.58 13.39
CA ILE A 277 -6.42 -7.98 13.47
C ILE A 277 -4.97 -8.12 13.01
N GLN A 278 -4.63 -7.53 11.85
CA GLN A 278 -3.26 -7.51 11.35
C GLN A 278 -2.30 -6.88 12.34
N ARG A 279 -2.66 -5.73 12.92
CA ARG A 279 -1.84 -5.02 13.90
C ARG A 279 -1.62 -5.87 15.16
N TYR A 280 -2.68 -6.51 15.67
CA TYR A 280 -2.61 -7.35 16.86
C TYR A 280 -1.74 -8.59 16.63
N TRP A 281 -1.85 -9.23 15.46
CA TRP A 281 -1.07 -10.43 15.13
C TRP A 281 0.38 -10.11 14.76
N ALA A 282 0.63 -9.05 13.99
CA ALA A 282 1.98 -8.62 13.62
C ALA A 282 2.85 -8.33 14.85
N GLY A 283 2.27 -7.74 15.92
CA GLY A 283 2.96 -7.50 17.18
C GLY A 283 3.33 -8.76 17.97
N ARG A 284 2.72 -9.92 17.65
CA ARG A 284 3.02 -11.23 18.26
C ARG A 284 3.78 -12.17 17.35
N SER A 285 3.83 -11.86 16.06
CA SER A 285 4.53 -12.61 15.01
C SER A 285 6.04 -12.37 15.01
N SER A 286 6.59 -11.79 16.09
CA SER A 286 7.96 -12.07 16.52
C SER A 286 8.06 -13.55 16.93
N ALA A 287 7.73 -14.47 16.03
CA ALA A 287 8.27 -15.80 16.04
C ALA A 287 9.78 -15.60 15.84
N VAL A 288 10.46 -15.49 16.97
CA VAL A 288 11.90 -15.36 17.12
C VAL A 288 12.53 -16.49 16.31
N THR A 289 12.80 -16.23 15.04
CA THR A 289 13.45 -17.16 14.10
C THR A 289 14.87 -16.72 13.79
N VAL A 290 15.24 -15.52 14.23
CA VAL A 290 16.59 -14.97 14.14
C VAL A 290 17.06 -14.70 15.57
N THR A 291 17.47 -15.77 16.27
CA THR A 291 18.17 -15.67 17.56
C THR A 291 19.65 -15.28 17.39
N GLY A 292 20.13 -15.18 16.14
CA GLY A 292 21.49 -14.80 15.76
C GLY A 292 21.63 -14.61 14.24
N LYS A 293 22.86 -14.39 13.75
CA LYS A 293 23.11 -14.40 12.29
C LYS A 293 22.67 -15.75 11.70
N PRO A 294 21.91 -15.79 10.58
CA PRO A 294 21.54 -17.04 9.94
C PRO A 294 22.81 -17.88 9.69
N ALA A 295 22.85 -19.08 10.27
CA ALA A 295 23.97 -19.99 10.17
C ALA A 295 23.53 -21.18 9.33
N GLY A 296 24.02 -21.28 8.10
CA GLY A 296 23.64 -22.36 7.17
C GLY A 296 23.61 -21.90 5.73
N ARG A 297 23.45 -22.83 4.79
CA ARG A 297 23.31 -22.51 3.35
C ARG A 297 21.91 -22.87 2.90
N VAL A 298 21.20 -21.89 2.33
CA VAL A 298 19.88 -22.14 1.71
C VAL A 298 20.01 -23.26 0.67
N ARG A 299 19.34 -24.39 0.92
CA ARG A 299 19.35 -25.53 0.01
C ARG A 299 18.39 -25.26 -1.14
N LEU A 300 18.95 -24.89 -2.30
CA LEU A 300 18.16 -24.61 -3.49
C LEU A 300 17.59 -25.89 -4.10
N VAL A 301 16.35 -25.83 -4.59
CA VAL A 301 15.74 -26.86 -5.41
C VAL A 301 16.47 -26.90 -6.76
N ARG A 302 17.19 -28.00 -7.00
CA ARG A 302 17.96 -28.26 -8.24
C ARG A 302 17.41 -29.41 -9.09
N ALA A 303 16.42 -30.15 -8.58
CA ALA A 303 15.83 -31.27 -9.31
C ALA A 303 15.30 -30.80 -10.69
N PRO A 304 15.68 -31.46 -11.79
CA PRO A 304 15.47 -30.94 -13.15
C PRO A 304 13.97 -30.79 -13.47
N VAL A 305 13.16 -31.80 -13.16
CA VAL A 305 11.71 -31.78 -13.40
C VAL A 305 11.04 -30.65 -12.60
N ALA A 306 11.33 -30.54 -11.30
CA ALA A 306 10.77 -29.47 -10.47
C ALA A 306 11.20 -28.08 -10.96
N ARG A 307 12.47 -27.93 -11.38
CA ARG A 307 12.98 -26.67 -11.93
C ARG A 307 12.29 -26.29 -13.24
N ILE A 308 12.04 -27.26 -14.13
CA ILE A 308 11.35 -27.01 -15.42
C ILE A 308 9.89 -26.64 -15.16
N LEU A 309 9.16 -27.39 -14.33
CA LEU A 309 7.74 -27.11 -14.05
C LEU A 309 7.55 -25.75 -13.36
N LEU A 310 8.32 -25.47 -12.30
CA LEU A 310 8.27 -24.18 -11.61
C LEU A 310 8.76 -23.04 -12.51
N GLY A 311 9.78 -23.29 -13.33
CA GLY A 311 10.28 -22.36 -14.33
C GLY A 311 9.23 -22.01 -15.39
N ALA A 312 8.52 -23.02 -15.91
CA ALA A 312 7.45 -22.84 -16.89
C ALA A 312 6.28 -22.05 -16.30
N GLY A 313 5.84 -22.38 -15.07
CA GLY A 313 4.80 -21.61 -14.39
C GLY A 313 5.22 -20.15 -14.14
N THR A 314 6.47 -19.92 -13.76
CA THR A 314 7.01 -18.56 -13.59
C THR A 314 7.06 -17.80 -14.90
N ALA A 315 7.51 -18.46 -15.97
CA ALA A 315 7.59 -17.88 -17.30
C ALA A 315 6.20 -17.53 -17.84
N LEU A 316 5.18 -18.35 -17.57
CA LEU A 316 3.79 -18.06 -17.95
C LEU A 316 3.25 -16.83 -17.23
N VAL A 317 3.45 -16.73 -15.91
CA VAL A 317 3.03 -15.54 -15.14
C VAL A 317 3.78 -14.29 -15.60
N ALA A 318 5.09 -14.39 -15.83
CA ALA A 318 5.90 -13.28 -16.32
C ALA A 318 5.48 -12.85 -17.74
N LEU A 319 5.24 -13.81 -18.63
CA LEU A 319 4.75 -13.56 -19.99
C LEU A 319 3.40 -12.85 -19.93
N PHE A 320 2.48 -13.31 -19.08
CA PHE A 320 1.17 -12.69 -18.93
C PHE A 320 1.26 -11.24 -18.45
N ILE A 321 2.11 -10.95 -17.45
CA ILE A 321 2.38 -9.57 -17.00
C ILE A 321 2.95 -8.74 -18.15
N VAL A 322 3.94 -9.27 -18.88
CA VAL A 322 4.55 -8.57 -20.02
C VAL A 322 3.51 -8.29 -21.11
N THR A 323 2.63 -9.25 -21.42
CA THR A 323 1.55 -9.06 -22.39
C THR A 323 0.61 -7.93 -21.98
N ILE A 324 0.17 -7.91 -20.71
CA ILE A 324 -0.68 -6.85 -20.15
C ILE A 324 -0.05 -5.46 -20.36
N TYR A 325 1.22 -5.29 -19.97
CA TYR A 325 1.90 -3.99 -20.11
C TYR A 325 2.30 -3.67 -21.56
N ALA A 326 2.60 -4.68 -22.37
CA ALA A 326 2.83 -4.50 -23.80
C ALA A 326 1.56 -4.00 -24.49
N THR A 327 0.38 -4.50 -24.14
CA THR A 327 -0.91 -3.99 -24.64
C THR A 327 -1.10 -2.52 -24.30
N VAL A 328 -0.74 -2.10 -23.09
CA VAL A 328 -0.83 -0.67 -22.69
C VAL A 328 0.11 0.19 -23.53
N ILE A 329 1.36 -0.24 -23.69
CA ILE A 329 2.37 0.56 -24.43
C ILE A 329 2.01 0.58 -25.92
N VAL A 330 1.76 -0.58 -26.54
CA VAL A 330 1.41 -0.69 -27.97
C VAL A 330 0.09 0.01 -28.25
N GLY A 331 -0.90 -0.14 -27.37
CA GLY A 331 -2.21 0.49 -27.51
C GLY A 331 -2.16 2.01 -27.48
N ALA A 332 -1.11 2.61 -26.91
CA ALA A 332 -0.90 4.05 -26.96
C ALA A 332 -0.48 4.56 -28.35
N PHE A 333 0.12 3.71 -29.19
CA PHE A 333 0.62 4.06 -30.54
C PHE A 333 -0.34 3.66 -31.66
N VAL A 334 -1.58 3.30 -31.34
CA VAL A 334 -2.55 2.75 -32.28
C VAL A 334 -3.90 3.44 -32.08
N ASN A 335 -4.68 3.62 -33.14
CA ASN A 335 -6.01 4.24 -33.06
C ASN A 335 -6.91 3.48 -32.06
N ILE A 336 -7.21 2.21 -32.37
CA ILE A 336 -7.99 1.32 -31.50
C ILE A 336 -7.39 -0.08 -31.58
N LEU A 337 -6.52 -0.40 -30.63
CA LEU A 337 -5.82 -1.69 -30.61
C LEU A 337 -6.80 -2.87 -30.68
N GLY A 338 -6.60 -3.76 -31.66
CA GLY A 338 -7.47 -4.90 -31.92
C GLY A 338 -8.68 -4.62 -32.84
N VAL A 339 -8.94 -3.37 -33.22
CA VAL A 339 -10.03 -3.01 -34.16
C VAL A 339 -9.45 -2.28 -35.36
N ASP A 340 -8.79 -1.15 -35.10
CA ASP A 340 -8.02 -0.40 -36.08
C ASP A 340 -6.59 -0.29 -35.60
N ASN A 341 -5.74 -1.17 -36.13
CA ASN A 341 -4.34 -1.27 -35.77
C ASN A 341 -3.44 -0.25 -36.50
N THR A 342 -4.01 0.76 -37.15
CA THR A 342 -3.25 1.83 -37.80
C THR A 342 -2.39 2.58 -36.76
N PRO A 343 -1.06 2.65 -36.96
CA PRO A 343 -0.18 3.40 -36.07
C PRO A 343 -0.55 4.89 -36.06
N THR A 344 -0.60 5.49 -34.88
CA THR A 344 -0.89 6.90 -34.68
C THR A 344 -0.09 7.49 -33.52
N LEU A 345 0.13 8.80 -33.58
CA LEU A 345 0.64 9.60 -32.46
C LEU A 345 -0.43 10.55 -31.91
N ASP A 346 -1.66 10.50 -32.41
CA ASP A 346 -2.73 11.41 -32.02
C ASP A 346 -3.13 11.23 -30.55
N ASN A 347 -3.07 10.01 -30.03
CA ASN A 347 -3.28 9.74 -28.60
C ASN A 347 -2.29 10.54 -27.75
N PHE A 348 -1.01 10.59 -28.14
CA PHE A 348 0.01 11.37 -27.44
C PHE A 348 -0.16 12.87 -27.66
N ARG A 349 -0.55 13.31 -28.87
CA ARG A 349 -0.87 14.72 -29.12
C ARG A 349 -2.01 15.19 -28.23
N TYR A 350 -3.04 14.38 -28.05
CA TYR A 350 -4.15 14.67 -27.14
C TYR A 350 -3.67 14.77 -25.68
N VAL A 351 -2.89 13.79 -25.20
CA VAL A 351 -2.37 13.81 -23.82
C VAL A 351 -1.40 14.96 -23.58
N LEU A 352 -0.60 15.34 -24.57
CA LEU A 352 0.38 16.43 -24.47
C LEU A 352 -0.20 17.80 -24.86
N SER A 353 -1.51 17.91 -25.09
CA SER A 353 -2.17 19.18 -25.40
C SER A 353 -3.41 19.43 -24.52
N GLY A 354 -3.77 20.71 -24.39
CA GLY A 354 -4.97 21.15 -23.70
C GLY A 354 -5.18 20.50 -22.32
N ILE A 355 -6.34 19.88 -22.14
CA ILE A 355 -6.78 19.28 -20.88
C ILE A 355 -5.87 18.13 -20.43
N GLY A 356 -5.33 17.33 -21.36
CA GLY A 356 -4.46 16.22 -21.01
C GLY A 356 -3.13 16.68 -20.41
N ASN A 357 -2.55 17.73 -20.99
CA ASN A 357 -1.29 18.30 -20.53
C ASN A 357 -1.47 18.95 -19.14
N ASP A 358 -2.56 19.70 -18.95
CA ASP A 358 -2.92 20.27 -17.65
C ASP A 358 -3.01 19.17 -16.59
N ALA A 359 -3.70 18.05 -16.89
CA ALA A 359 -3.85 16.95 -15.95
C ALA A 359 -2.51 16.29 -15.58
N MET A 360 -1.61 16.13 -16.55
CA MET A 360 -0.26 15.61 -16.33
C MET A 360 0.56 16.54 -15.43
N ILE A 361 0.55 17.84 -15.72
CA ILE A 361 1.30 18.85 -14.98
C ILE A 361 0.77 18.97 -13.55
N ASP A 362 -0.54 19.16 -13.38
CA ASP A 362 -1.20 19.30 -12.08
C ASP A 362 -0.89 18.07 -11.21
N THR A 363 -1.11 16.86 -11.72
CA THR A 363 -0.86 15.62 -10.96
C THR A 363 0.59 15.54 -10.51
N THR A 364 1.54 15.84 -11.42
CA THR A 364 2.97 15.75 -11.13
C THR A 364 3.40 16.79 -10.11
N ILE A 365 2.98 18.06 -10.27
CA ILE A 365 3.32 19.15 -9.34
C ILE A 365 2.72 18.88 -7.95
N LEU A 366 1.44 18.50 -7.88
CA LEU A 366 0.78 18.23 -6.61
C LEU A 366 1.41 17.02 -5.90
N ALA A 367 1.80 15.98 -6.63
CA ALA A 367 2.52 14.84 -6.07
C ALA A 367 3.93 15.23 -5.59
N LEU A 368 4.66 16.08 -6.34
CA LEU A 368 5.98 16.59 -5.94
C LEU A 368 5.92 17.47 -4.69
N ILE A 369 4.85 18.25 -4.50
CA ILE A 369 4.64 19.06 -3.29
C ILE A 369 4.25 18.17 -2.11
N ALA A 370 3.31 17.24 -2.31
CA ALA A 370 2.79 16.39 -1.24
C ALA A 370 3.83 15.39 -0.71
N THR A 371 4.69 14.86 -1.58
CA THR A 371 5.62 13.78 -1.23
C THR A 371 6.61 14.15 -0.11
N PRO A 372 7.35 15.28 -0.17
CA PRO A 372 8.23 15.70 0.93
C PRO A 372 7.47 15.93 2.24
N ILE A 373 6.28 16.55 2.17
CA ILE A 373 5.45 16.79 3.35
C ILE A 373 5.05 15.46 4.01
N ALA A 374 4.58 14.51 3.20
CA ALA A 374 4.21 13.17 3.64
C ALA A 374 5.38 12.41 4.26
N GLY A 375 6.55 12.45 3.62
CA GLY A 375 7.75 11.77 4.10
C GLY A 375 8.26 12.36 5.42
N ILE A 376 8.35 13.69 5.52
CA ILE A 376 8.81 14.36 6.73
C ILE A 376 7.85 14.10 7.88
N LEU A 377 6.54 14.28 7.65
CA LEU A 377 5.52 14.03 8.66
C LEU A 377 5.57 12.55 9.11
N GLY A 378 5.73 11.62 8.18
CA GLY A 378 5.88 10.19 8.48
C GLY A 378 7.11 9.88 9.32
N MET A 379 8.25 10.50 9.01
CA MET A 379 9.48 10.35 9.80
C MET A 379 9.37 10.94 11.20
N VAL A 380 8.72 12.10 11.34
CA VAL A 380 8.44 12.70 12.64
C VAL A 380 7.54 11.80 13.46
N VAL A 381 6.46 11.26 12.87
CA VAL A 381 5.58 10.29 13.54
C VAL A 381 6.36 9.04 13.94
N ALA A 382 7.19 8.48 13.06
CA ALA A 382 8.02 7.31 13.36
C ALA A 382 8.97 7.57 14.54
N TRP A 383 9.66 8.70 14.54
CA TRP A 383 10.54 9.11 15.64
C TRP A 383 9.78 9.31 16.94
N LEU A 384 8.62 9.96 16.90
CA LEU A 384 7.77 10.10 18.07
C LEU A 384 7.35 8.74 18.63
N VAL A 385 6.91 7.82 17.78
CA VAL A 385 6.44 6.48 18.17
C VAL A 385 7.55 5.62 18.77
N VAL A 386 8.73 5.60 18.16
CA VAL A 386 9.83 4.70 18.57
C VAL A 386 10.64 5.27 19.72
N VAL A 387 10.94 6.56 19.69
CA VAL A 387 11.94 7.17 20.59
C VAL A 387 11.29 7.89 21.76
N ARG A 388 10.23 8.68 21.50
CA ARG A 388 9.73 9.69 22.47
C ARG A 388 8.50 9.25 23.25
N LEU A 389 7.57 8.55 22.60
CA LEU A 389 6.31 8.13 23.19
C LEU A 389 6.47 6.75 23.85
N LYS A 390 5.91 6.60 25.05
CA LYS A 390 5.81 5.31 25.75
C LYS A 390 4.38 4.80 25.69
N ALA A 391 3.52 5.29 26.58
CA ALA A 391 2.13 4.85 26.69
C ALA A 391 1.26 5.20 25.46
N SER A 392 1.49 6.35 24.82
CA SER A 392 0.68 6.83 23.68
C SER A 392 1.28 6.50 22.31
N ALA A 393 2.37 5.72 22.25
CA ALA A 393 3.03 5.35 20.99
C ALA A 393 2.06 4.58 20.07
N GLY A 394 1.30 3.64 20.63
CA GLY A 394 0.32 2.86 19.86
C GLY A 394 -0.80 3.71 19.25
N VAL A 395 -1.26 4.75 19.95
CA VAL A 395 -2.29 5.68 19.43
C VAL A 395 -1.72 6.54 18.32
N MET A 396 -0.54 7.14 18.52
CA MET A 396 0.10 7.96 17.49
C MET A 396 0.41 7.15 16.23
N ASP A 397 0.90 5.92 16.42
CA ASP A 397 1.17 5.01 15.33
C ASP A 397 -0.11 4.63 14.57
N PHE A 398 -1.18 4.30 15.30
CA PHE A 398 -2.50 4.02 14.71
C PHE A 398 -3.03 5.21 13.90
N LEU A 399 -3.01 6.41 14.47
CA LEU A 399 -3.47 7.63 13.80
C LEU A 399 -2.67 7.93 12.53
N GLY A 400 -1.35 7.77 12.58
CA GLY A 400 -0.49 7.93 11.41
C GLY A 400 -0.78 6.90 10.32
N MET A 401 -1.14 5.66 10.69
CA MET A 401 -1.49 4.61 9.73
C MET A 401 -2.92 4.71 9.17
N LEU A 402 -3.83 5.46 9.80
CA LEU A 402 -5.23 5.53 9.38
C LEU A 402 -5.40 5.94 7.90
N GLY A 403 -4.55 6.81 7.36
CA GLY A 403 -4.62 7.19 5.95
C GLY A 403 -4.33 6.05 4.95
N LEU A 404 -3.68 4.97 5.40
CA LEU A 404 -3.52 3.72 4.64
C LEU A 404 -4.66 2.74 4.93
N SER A 405 -5.09 2.64 6.20
CA SER A 405 -6.06 1.64 6.65
C SER A 405 -7.50 1.96 6.25
N VAL A 406 -7.81 3.24 6.07
CA VAL A 406 -9.12 3.73 5.64
C VAL A 406 -9.22 3.59 4.12
N PRO A 407 -10.29 2.97 3.60
CA PRO A 407 -10.54 2.90 2.17
C PRO A 407 -10.53 4.29 1.52
N GLY A 408 -9.95 4.39 0.34
CA GLY A 408 -9.83 5.67 -0.36
C GLY A 408 -11.17 6.34 -0.65
N THR A 409 -12.21 5.54 -0.89
CA THR A 409 -13.58 6.04 -1.09
C THR A 409 -14.12 6.73 0.16
N VAL A 410 -13.94 6.11 1.33
CA VAL A 410 -14.34 6.66 2.64
C VAL A 410 -13.60 7.99 2.88
N LEU A 411 -12.29 8.01 2.65
CA LEU A 411 -11.50 9.23 2.82
C LEU A 411 -11.93 10.32 1.84
N GLY A 412 -12.13 9.99 0.56
CA GLY A 412 -12.55 10.95 -0.47
C GLY A 412 -13.91 11.58 -0.19
N ILE A 413 -14.90 10.76 0.16
CA ILE A 413 -16.25 11.24 0.53
C ILE A 413 -16.19 12.07 1.81
N GLY A 414 -15.38 11.66 2.80
CA GLY A 414 -15.14 12.46 4.00
C GLY A 414 -14.54 13.83 3.69
N TYR A 415 -13.56 13.90 2.78
CA TYR A 415 -12.99 15.16 2.32
C TYR A 415 -14.00 16.02 1.57
N LEU A 416 -14.77 15.43 0.66
CA LEU A 416 -15.85 16.11 -0.05
C LEU A 416 -16.83 16.74 0.94
N ILE A 417 -17.30 16.00 1.96
CA ILE A 417 -18.28 16.52 2.92
C ILE A 417 -17.64 17.59 3.83
N THR A 418 -16.43 17.35 4.33
CA THR A 418 -15.77 18.23 5.31
C THR A 418 -15.35 19.55 4.71
N TYR A 419 -14.75 19.50 3.52
CA TYR A 419 -14.01 20.62 2.96
C TYR A 419 -14.73 21.30 1.80
N ASN A 420 -15.93 20.85 1.41
CA ASN A 420 -16.74 21.54 0.40
C ASN A 420 -17.32 22.87 0.90
N GLN A 421 -17.36 23.09 2.21
CA GLN A 421 -17.81 24.35 2.80
C GLN A 421 -16.70 24.94 3.70
N PRO A 422 -16.67 26.27 3.91
CA PRO A 422 -15.79 26.88 4.88
C PRO A 422 -16.04 26.32 6.28
N ILE A 423 -14.97 26.05 7.02
CA ILE A 423 -15.06 25.61 8.41
C ILE A 423 -15.23 26.85 9.28
N ILE A 424 -16.47 27.06 9.74
CA ILE A 424 -16.85 28.17 10.60
C ILE A 424 -17.11 27.63 12.01
N PHE A 425 -16.46 28.20 13.01
CA PHE A 425 -16.67 27.86 14.41
C PHE A 425 -16.85 29.16 15.22
N ALA A 426 -17.84 29.19 16.11
CA ALA A 426 -18.17 30.38 16.92
C ALA A 426 -18.27 31.69 16.11
N GLY A 427 -18.87 31.64 14.91
CA GLY A 427 -19.05 32.81 14.03
C GLY A 427 -17.79 33.32 13.33
N ARG A 428 -16.62 32.67 13.50
CA ARG A 428 -15.38 32.98 12.76
C ARG A 428 -15.02 31.87 11.79
N GLN A 429 -14.59 32.27 10.59
CA GLN A 429 -14.06 31.34 9.59
C GLN A 429 -12.62 30.99 9.94
N TYR A 430 -12.35 29.72 10.25
CA TYR A 430 -11.01 29.21 10.53
C TYR A 430 -10.33 28.67 9.28
N MET A 431 -11.10 28.07 8.37
CA MET A 431 -10.58 27.55 7.10
C MET A 431 -11.58 27.82 5.97
N PRO A 432 -11.12 28.25 4.78
CA PRO A 432 -11.99 28.35 3.62
C PRO A 432 -12.35 26.96 3.06
N ALA A 433 -13.31 26.90 2.14
CA ALA A 433 -13.60 25.66 1.41
C ALA A 433 -12.36 25.20 0.64
N LEU A 434 -11.97 23.94 0.81
CA LEU A 434 -10.81 23.34 0.14
C LEU A 434 -11.20 22.36 -0.97
N ALA A 435 -12.45 21.89 -1.00
CA ALA A 435 -12.99 20.98 -2.00
C ALA A 435 -14.25 21.57 -2.65
N GLY A 436 -14.70 20.99 -3.76
CA GLY A 436 -15.92 21.41 -4.46
C GLY A 436 -15.82 22.74 -5.22
N GLY A 437 -16.97 23.30 -5.61
CA GLY A 437 -17.05 24.41 -6.58
C GLY A 437 -16.48 25.74 -6.06
N SER A 438 -16.53 25.98 -4.75
CA SER A 438 -15.99 27.17 -4.08
C SER A 438 -14.57 26.97 -3.52
N ALA A 439 -13.89 25.89 -3.92
CA ALA A 439 -12.58 25.55 -3.38
C ALA A 439 -11.52 26.61 -3.67
N VAL A 440 -10.76 27.00 -2.64
CA VAL A 440 -9.56 27.81 -2.81
C VAL A 440 -8.51 27.03 -3.60
N PHE A 441 -7.75 27.74 -4.44
CA PHE A 441 -6.80 27.16 -5.38
C PHE A 441 -7.40 26.07 -6.29
N GLY A 442 -8.72 26.15 -6.57
CA GLY A 442 -9.39 25.17 -7.44
C GLY A 442 -9.44 23.76 -6.87
N GLY A 443 -9.24 23.56 -5.56
CA GLY A 443 -9.25 22.22 -4.95
C GLY A 443 -7.89 21.54 -4.85
N ALA A 444 -6.83 22.14 -5.41
CA ALA A 444 -5.46 21.65 -5.33
C ALA A 444 -4.99 21.37 -3.89
N LEU A 445 -5.38 22.22 -2.93
CA LEU A 445 -5.00 22.03 -1.53
C LEU A 445 -5.62 20.76 -0.93
N ALA A 446 -6.91 20.47 -1.18
CA ALA A 446 -7.53 19.24 -0.72
C ALA A 446 -6.86 18.00 -1.32
N ILE A 447 -6.45 18.06 -2.59
CA ILE A 447 -5.73 16.98 -3.26
C ILE A 447 -4.36 16.75 -2.61
N ILE A 448 -3.60 17.81 -2.31
CA ILE A 448 -2.32 17.71 -1.57
C ILE A 448 -2.55 17.08 -0.20
N LEU A 449 -3.56 17.51 0.55
CA LEU A 449 -3.88 16.95 1.87
C LEU A 449 -4.20 15.45 1.79
N VAL A 450 -4.99 15.03 0.79
CA VAL A 450 -5.28 13.60 0.53
C VAL A 450 -4.00 12.84 0.19
N TYR A 451 -3.14 13.37 -0.68
CA TYR A 451 -1.85 12.76 -1.00
C TYR A 451 -0.97 12.61 0.24
N VAL A 452 -0.90 13.64 1.09
CA VAL A 452 -0.16 13.56 2.36
C VAL A 452 -0.74 12.48 3.27
N ALA A 453 -2.06 12.47 3.46
CA ALA A 453 -2.73 11.47 4.31
C ALA A 453 -2.49 10.03 3.82
N ARG A 454 -2.58 9.78 2.51
CA ARG A 454 -2.42 8.44 1.91
C ARG A 454 -0.96 7.98 1.83
N SER A 455 -0.03 8.91 1.67
CA SER A 455 1.38 8.59 1.42
C SER A 455 2.26 8.65 2.67
N MET A 456 1.90 9.44 3.69
CA MET A 456 2.66 9.54 4.95
C MET A 456 2.91 8.20 5.68
N PRO A 457 1.96 7.24 5.73
CA PRO A 457 2.17 5.93 6.34
C PRO A 457 3.38 5.16 5.77
N SER A 458 3.79 5.45 4.53
CA SER A 458 4.98 4.82 3.93
C SER A 458 6.28 5.31 4.57
N GLY A 459 6.43 6.62 4.76
CA GLY A 459 7.53 7.22 5.49
C GLY A 459 7.54 6.78 6.96
N GLN A 460 6.36 6.69 7.58
CA GLN A 460 6.22 6.18 8.96
C GLN A 460 6.71 4.73 9.09
N ARG A 461 6.25 3.81 8.23
CA ARG A 461 6.66 2.39 8.31
C ARG A 461 8.15 2.22 8.05
N SER A 462 8.67 2.91 7.03
CA SER A 462 10.10 2.87 6.71
C SER A 462 10.94 3.44 7.86
N GLY A 463 10.52 4.56 8.44
CA GLY A 463 11.15 5.17 9.60
C GLY A 463 11.14 4.27 10.83
N ILE A 464 10.00 3.69 11.18
CA ILE A 464 9.90 2.78 12.34
C ILE A 464 10.83 1.58 12.17
N ALA A 465 10.82 0.94 11.00
CA ALA A 465 11.63 -0.25 10.72
C ALA A 465 13.14 0.03 10.83
N SER A 466 13.60 1.22 10.42
CA SER A 466 15.01 1.62 10.56
C SER A 466 15.36 2.10 11.96
N LEU A 467 14.49 2.88 12.62
CA LEU A 467 14.72 3.39 13.97
C LEU A 467 14.77 2.27 15.01
N GLN A 468 13.99 1.20 14.84
CA GLN A 468 14.03 0.03 15.73
C GLN A 468 15.37 -0.71 15.71
N GLN A 469 16.20 -0.50 14.69
CA GLN A 469 17.53 -1.09 14.58
C GLN A 469 18.62 -0.22 15.21
N ILE A 470 18.29 1.02 15.59
CA ILE A 470 19.23 1.98 16.18
C ILE A 470 19.13 1.89 17.71
N ASP A 471 20.28 1.75 18.37
CA ASP A 471 20.32 1.69 19.83
C ASP A 471 19.93 3.02 20.47
N LYS A 472 19.10 2.95 21.53
CA LYS A 472 18.57 4.13 22.22
C LYS A 472 19.64 4.99 22.88
N SER A 473 20.82 4.43 23.16
CA SER A 473 21.97 5.15 23.73
C SER A 473 22.46 6.31 22.86
N ILE A 474 22.26 6.25 21.53
CA ILE A 474 22.66 7.33 20.61
C ILE A 474 21.85 8.60 20.90
N ASP A 475 20.54 8.48 21.10
CA ASP A 475 19.67 9.61 21.43
C ASP A 475 19.89 10.11 22.87
N GLU A 476 20.17 9.20 23.80
CA GLU A 476 20.49 9.52 25.20
C GLU A 476 21.83 10.27 25.33
N ALA A 477 22.84 9.91 24.53
CA ALA A 477 24.12 10.60 24.47
C ALA A 477 23.97 12.03 23.94
N SER A 478 23.21 12.22 22.85
CA SER A 478 22.92 13.55 22.30
C SER A 478 22.17 14.43 23.30
N THR A 479 21.17 13.86 23.99
CA THR A 479 20.40 14.59 25.01
C THR A 479 21.26 14.94 26.23
N SER A 480 22.20 14.07 26.63
CA SER A 480 23.13 14.31 27.74
C SER A 480 24.11 15.45 27.47
N LEU A 481 24.43 15.69 26.19
CA LEU A 481 25.24 16.83 25.73
C LEU A 481 24.42 18.13 25.61
N GLY A 482 23.15 18.14 26.03
CA GLY A 482 22.29 19.32 26.04
C GLY A 482 21.54 19.59 24.73
N ALA A 483 21.58 18.68 23.75
CA ALA A 483 20.81 18.85 22.52
C ALA A 483 19.31 18.68 22.78
N SER A 484 18.49 19.53 22.14
CA SER A 484 17.03 19.39 22.15
C SER A 484 16.60 18.19 21.29
N GLY A 485 15.38 17.68 21.51
CA GLY A 485 14.92 16.51 20.76
C GLY A 485 14.86 16.70 19.24
N LEU A 486 14.45 17.89 18.79
CA LEU A 486 14.43 18.22 17.36
C LEU A 486 15.84 18.33 16.79
N GLN A 487 16.80 18.84 17.58
CA GLN A 487 18.20 18.93 17.18
C GLN A 487 18.83 17.54 17.05
N THR A 488 18.57 16.63 18.01
CA THR A 488 18.99 15.23 17.92
C THR A 488 18.39 14.56 16.69
N PHE A 489 17.08 14.73 16.46
CA PHE A 489 16.41 14.16 15.30
C PHE A 489 17.03 14.66 13.99
N ALA A 490 17.15 15.98 13.81
CA ALA A 490 17.60 16.57 12.56
C ALA A 490 19.10 16.30 12.26
N ARG A 491 19.97 16.31 13.29
CA ARG A 491 21.42 16.21 13.09
C ARG A 491 22.00 14.81 13.29
N VAL A 492 21.33 13.93 14.04
CA VAL A 492 21.84 12.60 14.37
C VAL A 492 20.95 11.53 13.76
N THR A 493 19.68 11.51 14.13
CA THR A 493 18.76 10.43 13.76
C THR A 493 18.44 10.43 12.26
N MET A 494 18.09 11.59 11.69
CA MET A 494 17.66 11.74 10.30
C MET A 494 18.75 11.34 9.28
N PRO A 495 20.03 11.74 9.44
CA PRO A 495 21.12 11.23 8.61
C PRO A 495 21.28 9.71 8.65
N LEU A 496 21.12 9.08 9.82
CA LEU A 496 21.24 7.63 9.98
C LEU A 496 20.13 6.87 9.25
N ILE A 497 18.91 7.41 9.23
CA ILE A 497 17.75 6.80 8.55
C ILE A 497 17.51 7.37 7.14
N ARG A 498 18.44 8.16 6.59
CA ARG A 498 18.31 8.79 5.26
C ARG A 498 17.96 7.80 4.13
N PRO A 499 18.56 6.59 4.03
CA PRO A 499 18.18 5.64 2.98
C PRO A 499 16.71 5.21 3.08
N ALA A 500 16.21 5.01 4.30
CA ALA A 500 14.82 4.68 4.57
C ALA A 500 13.89 5.86 4.23
N PHE A 501 14.32 7.09 4.53
CA PHE A 501 13.61 8.30 4.14
C PHE A 501 13.44 8.41 2.64
N ILE A 502 14.51 8.24 1.87
CA ILE A 502 14.44 8.34 0.41
C ILE A 502 13.55 7.22 -0.16
N ALA A 503 13.70 5.99 0.32
CA ALA A 503 12.83 4.88 -0.10
C ALA A 503 11.34 5.16 0.19
N GLY A 504 11.05 5.74 1.37
CA GLY A 504 9.72 6.19 1.75
C GLY A 504 9.17 7.29 0.85
N LEU A 505 9.99 8.29 0.48
CA LEU A 505 9.61 9.35 -0.46
C LEU A 505 9.31 8.80 -1.85
N THR A 506 10.15 7.89 -2.36
CA THR A 506 9.96 7.28 -3.68
C THR A 506 8.63 6.53 -3.76
N TYR A 507 8.30 5.76 -2.71
CA TYR A 507 7.02 5.06 -2.62
C TYR A 507 5.83 6.02 -2.45
N ALA A 508 5.99 7.06 -1.63
CA ALA A 508 4.98 8.11 -1.45
C ALA A 508 4.64 8.81 -2.78
N PHE A 509 5.65 9.13 -3.59
CA PHE A 509 5.46 9.74 -4.90
C PHE A 509 4.71 8.82 -5.86
N ALA A 510 5.17 7.57 -6.01
CA ALA A 510 4.54 6.58 -6.88
C ALA A 510 3.07 6.37 -6.50
N ARG A 511 2.77 6.30 -5.20
CA ARG A 511 1.42 6.19 -4.68
C ARG A 511 0.57 7.42 -4.99
N SER A 512 1.08 8.63 -4.78
CA SER A 512 0.34 9.86 -5.08
C SER A 512 -0.03 9.96 -6.56
N MET A 513 0.89 9.63 -7.46
CA MET A 513 0.66 9.62 -8.91
C MET A 513 -0.44 8.64 -9.35
N THR A 514 -0.57 7.49 -8.69
CA THR A 514 -1.56 6.45 -9.03
C THR A 514 -2.85 6.52 -8.21
N THR A 515 -2.98 7.48 -7.29
CA THR A 515 -4.16 7.59 -6.41
C THR A 515 -5.36 8.15 -7.18
N LEU A 516 -6.44 7.37 -7.23
CA LEU A 516 -7.75 7.80 -7.76
C LEU A 516 -8.82 7.91 -6.67
N SER A 517 -9.03 6.83 -5.90
CA SER A 517 -10.28 6.64 -5.15
C SER A 517 -10.71 7.83 -4.26
N PRO A 518 -9.82 8.51 -3.51
CA PRO A 518 -10.22 9.69 -2.75
C PRO A 518 -10.29 10.96 -3.62
N ILE A 519 -9.52 11.03 -4.70
CA ILE A 519 -9.34 12.22 -5.54
C ILE A 519 -10.57 12.48 -6.40
N ILE A 520 -11.19 11.43 -6.94
CA ILE A 520 -12.33 11.57 -7.84
C ILE A 520 -13.51 12.32 -7.22
N PHE A 521 -13.65 12.27 -5.89
CA PHE A 521 -14.71 12.98 -5.16
C PHE A 521 -14.43 14.47 -4.94
N ILE A 522 -13.18 14.92 -5.09
CA ILE A 522 -12.74 16.29 -4.75
C ILE A 522 -12.09 17.03 -5.91
N THR A 523 -11.89 16.36 -7.04
CA THR A 523 -11.35 16.99 -8.25
C THR A 523 -12.31 18.07 -8.76
N THR A 524 -11.77 19.13 -9.36
CA THR A 524 -12.57 20.23 -9.91
C THR A 524 -12.20 20.46 -11.39
N PRO A 525 -12.99 21.23 -12.15
CA PRO A 525 -12.62 21.60 -13.52
C PRO A 525 -11.31 22.42 -13.62
N LYS A 526 -10.89 23.07 -12.51
CA LYS A 526 -9.67 23.90 -12.47
C LYS A 526 -8.42 23.10 -12.15
N THR A 527 -8.54 22.03 -11.36
CA THR A 527 -7.42 21.16 -11.00
C THR A 527 -7.69 19.77 -11.54
N LYS A 528 -7.02 19.45 -12.65
CA LYS A 528 -7.28 18.23 -13.41
C LYS A 528 -6.30 17.16 -12.95
N ILE A 529 -6.78 15.95 -12.65
CA ILE A 529 -5.92 14.85 -12.21
C ILE A 529 -5.90 13.74 -13.25
N MET A 530 -4.71 13.26 -13.55
CA MET A 530 -4.42 12.31 -14.61
C MET A 530 -5.17 10.99 -14.41
N THR A 531 -5.27 10.49 -13.17
CA THR A 531 -6.06 9.27 -12.87
C THR A 531 -7.55 9.46 -13.14
N SER A 532 -8.10 10.64 -12.84
CA SER A 532 -9.50 10.97 -13.17
C SER A 532 -9.70 11.10 -14.68
N GLN A 533 -8.72 11.66 -15.40
CA GLN A 533 -8.78 11.77 -16.86
C GLN A 533 -8.69 10.40 -17.53
N ILE A 534 -7.84 9.50 -17.03
CA ILE A 534 -7.78 8.11 -17.52
C ILE A 534 -9.16 7.45 -17.42
N LEU A 535 -9.83 7.58 -16.27
CA LEU A 535 -11.19 7.05 -16.11
C LEU A 535 -12.15 7.67 -17.12
N SER A 536 -12.14 8.99 -17.29
CA SER A 536 -13.02 9.68 -18.23
C SER A 536 -12.81 9.23 -19.68
N GLU A 537 -11.56 8.95 -20.08
CA GLU A 537 -11.26 8.42 -21.41
C GLU A 537 -11.73 6.98 -21.57
N VAL A 538 -11.60 6.16 -20.52
CA VAL A 538 -12.09 4.78 -20.48
C VAL A 538 -13.61 4.73 -20.57
N ASP A 539 -14.31 5.53 -19.78
CA ASP A 539 -15.77 5.62 -19.77
C ASP A 539 -16.31 6.10 -21.14
N ALA A 540 -15.53 6.94 -21.84
CA ALA A 540 -15.86 7.39 -23.18
C ALA A 540 -15.43 6.41 -24.30
N GLY A 541 -14.88 5.24 -23.95
CA GLY A 541 -14.41 4.22 -24.92
C GLY A 541 -13.14 4.60 -25.68
N ARG A 542 -12.47 5.71 -25.33
CA ARG A 542 -11.24 6.19 -25.97
C ARG A 542 -10.01 5.51 -25.36
N PHE A 543 -9.92 4.18 -25.53
CA PHE A 543 -8.85 3.37 -24.93
C PHE A 543 -7.44 3.79 -25.38
N GLY A 544 -7.25 4.25 -26.63
CA GLY A 544 -5.96 4.77 -27.11
C GLY A 544 -5.42 5.93 -26.26
N ASN A 545 -6.28 6.91 -25.94
CA ASN A 545 -5.95 8.03 -25.05
C ASN A 545 -5.63 7.54 -23.62
N ALA A 546 -6.46 6.62 -23.09
CA ALA A 546 -6.23 6.05 -21.77
C ALA A 546 -4.89 5.31 -21.68
N PHE A 547 -4.51 4.56 -22.72
CA PHE A 547 -3.21 3.88 -22.83
C PHE A 547 -2.05 4.87 -22.91
N ALA A 548 -2.19 5.98 -23.65
CA ALA A 548 -1.18 7.03 -23.71
C ALA A 548 -0.96 7.70 -22.34
N PHE A 549 -2.03 8.05 -21.62
CA PHE A 549 -1.92 8.53 -20.24
C PHE A 549 -1.22 7.48 -19.34
N CYS A 550 -1.65 6.22 -19.37
CA CYS A 550 -1.02 5.18 -18.55
C CYS A 550 0.47 5.04 -18.83
N THR A 551 0.86 5.08 -20.11
CA THR A 551 2.27 5.01 -20.54
C THR A 551 3.08 6.18 -20.02
N ILE A 552 2.57 7.42 -20.17
CA ILE A 552 3.24 8.62 -19.66
C ILE A 552 3.36 8.57 -18.13
N LEU A 553 2.32 8.13 -17.42
CA LEU A 553 2.33 8.02 -15.96
C LEU A 553 3.42 7.07 -15.51
N ILE A 554 3.48 5.88 -16.11
CA ILE A 554 4.50 4.88 -15.82
C ILE A 554 5.90 5.45 -16.08
N LEU A 555 6.10 6.17 -17.18
CA LEU A 555 7.38 6.81 -17.50
C LEU A 555 7.79 7.87 -16.46
N ILE A 556 6.87 8.74 -16.04
CA ILE A 556 7.13 9.76 -15.02
C ILE A 556 7.51 9.11 -13.70
N VAL A 557 6.75 8.11 -13.24
CA VAL A 557 7.04 7.43 -11.98
C VAL A 557 8.36 6.67 -12.04
N MET A 558 8.62 5.95 -13.15
CA MET A 558 9.89 5.25 -13.34
C MET A 558 11.09 6.20 -13.41
N ALA A 559 10.94 7.38 -14.01
CA ALA A 559 12.00 8.39 -14.05
C ALA A 559 12.34 8.90 -12.64
N VAL A 560 11.33 9.21 -11.82
CA VAL A 560 11.54 9.66 -10.43
C VAL A 560 12.10 8.54 -9.55
N ILE A 561 11.65 7.30 -9.70
CA ILE A 561 12.23 6.13 -9.02
C ILE A 561 13.70 5.94 -9.45
N GLY A 562 14.00 6.07 -10.73
CA GLY A 562 15.36 5.98 -11.26
C GLY A 562 16.28 7.05 -10.67
N LEU A 563 15.83 8.30 -10.68
CA LEU A 563 16.57 9.44 -10.14
C LEU A 563 16.84 9.28 -8.64
N THR A 564 15.82 8.88 -7.86
CA THR A 564 15.97 8.67 -6.41
C THR A 564 16.93 7.51 -6.09
N ASN A 565 16.91 6.42 -6.88
CA ASN A 565 17.86 5.32 -6.70
C ASN A 565 19.31 5.71 -7.00
N ILE A 566 19.55 6.59 -7.98
CA ILE A 566 20.89 7.13 -8.26
C ILE A 566 21.37 7.95 -7.05
N LEU A 567 20.53 8.85 -6.53
CA LEU A 567 20.84 9.68 -5.35
C LEU A 567 21.13 8.85 -4.09
N VAL A 568 20.51 7.68 -3.93
CA VAL A 568 20.77 6.78 -2.79
C VAL A 568 22.10 6.03 -2.95
N ARG A 569 22.44 5.57 -4.17
CA ARG A 569 23.65 4.80 -4.43
C ARG A 569 24.92 5.58 -4.12
N ASP A 570 24.95 6.87 -4.40
CA ASP A 570 26.13 7.72 -4.17
C ASP A 570 26.40 8.00 -2.67
N ASN A 571 25.47 7.64 -1.79
CA ASN A 571 25.56 7.90 -0.35
C ASN A 571 25.65 6.62 0.52
N ALA A 572 25.65 5.43 -0.09
CA ALA A 572 25.93 4.20 0.64
C ALA A 572 27.45 4.07 0.83
N PRO A 573 27.98 3.97 2.06
CA PRO A 573 29.40 3.68 2.24
C PRO A 573 29.72 2.37 1.51
N ALA A 574 30.79 2.38 0.71
CA ALA A 574 31.23 1.31 -0.20
C ALA A 574 31.49 -0.08 0.44
N ALA A 575 31.12 -0.27 1.70
CA ALA A 575 31.33 -1.49 2.48
C ALA A 575 30.31 -2.62 2.19
N GLN A 576 29.14 -2.34 1.59
CA GLN A 576 28.12 -3.39 1.34
C GLN A 576 28.26 -4.12 -0.01
N ASN A 577 29.05 -3.63 -0.97
CA ASN A 577 29.21 -4.26 -2.28
C ASN A 577 30.29 -5.36 -2.35
N ARG A 578 30.96 -5.70 -1.24
CA ARG A 578 31.95 -6.81 -1.19
C ARG A 578 31.42 -8.11 -0.59
N ALA A 579 30.15 -8.17 -0.19
CA ALA A 579 29.52 -9.39 0.32
C ALA A 579 28.38 -9.82 -0.61
N GLY A 580 28.71 -10.56 -1.68
CA GLY A 580 27.71 -11.22 -2.53
C GLY A 580 28.06 -11.31 -4.00
N LEU A 581 29.17 -11.99 -4.31
CA LEU A 581 29.30 -12.76 -5.55
C LEU A 581 28.61 -14.11 -5.38
#